data_AF-A0A353HQH0-F1
#
_entry.id   AF-A0A353HQH0-F1
#
_cell.length_a   1.000
_cell.length_b   1.000
_cell.length_c   1.000
_cell.angle_alpha   90.00
_cell.angle_beta   90.00
_cell.angle_gamma   90.00
#
_symmetry.space_group_name_H-M   'P 1'
#
loop_
_entity.id
_entity.type
_entity.pdbx_description
1 polymer ?
#
loop_
_entity_poly.entity_id
_entity_poly.type
_entity_poly.pdbx_seq_one_letter_code
_entity_poly.pdbx_strand_id
1 'polypeptide(L)'
;MRTRRQDGFSLVELLVSVVIGLLALVFATRLITGAEQNKANALGGSDAMQNGMLAMFSISGDAQQAGYGLNDASLIGCNTRFSDTGGYAMAPAARGAATVYPLAPVVIESGGAGPDRITLYAGSSMSGTGTLRVTGNYIGGTRLDVDRIPYGFNLGDVVVVAPDNVGNGDCALAQISADPSKLAAPPAQQFVMVAGGAGFRYNSGALGPNFTAGMARIF
;
A
#
# COMPACT_ATOMS: atom_id res chain seq x y z
N MET A 1 1.06 -11.28 95.73
CA MET A 1 1.24 -11.17 94.26
C MET A 1 2.48 -11.96 93.87
N ARG A 2 2.33 -13.13 93.23
CA ARG A 2 3.48 -13.88 92.68
C ARG A 2 3.81 -13.29 91.31
N THR A 3 4.92 -12.58 91.21
CA THR A 3 5.51 -12.16 89.93
C THR A 3 6.09 -13.40 89.27
N ARG A 4 5.52 -13.83 88.15
CA ARG A 4 6.13 -14.87 87.30
C ARG A 4 7.39 -14.28 86.68
N ARG A 5 8.54 -14.95 86.81
CA ARG A 5 9.73 -14.66 86.00
C ARG A 5 9.38 -14.95 84.53
N GLN A 6 9.66 -14.00 83.66
CA GLN A 6 9.60 -14.22 82.22
C GLN A 6 10.91 -14.90 81.82
N ASP A 7 10.82 -16.11 81.27
CA ASP A 7 11.96 -16.74 80.61
C ASP A 7 12.15 -16.06 79.25
N GLY A 8 13.36 -15.54 79.00
CA GLY A 8 13.73 -14.91 77.74
C GLY A 8 13.91 -15.93 76.62
N PHE A 9 13.89 -15.47 75.37
CA PHE A 9 14.09 -16.33 74.19
C PHE A 9 15.56 -16.75 74.00
N SER A 10 15.77 -17.99 73.56
CA SER A 10 17.06 -18.49 73.11
C SER A 10 17.45 -17.91 71.74
N LEU A 11 18.74 -17.72 71.48
CA LEU A 11 19.26 -17.31 70.16
C LEU A 11 18.81 -18.27 69.05
N VAL A 12 18.69 -19.56 69.36
CA VAL A 12 18.20 -20.59 68.43
C VAL A 12 16.73 -20.35 68.06
N GLU A 13 15.87 -19.97 69.01
CA GLU A 13 14.47 -19.68 68.75
C GLU A 13 14.30 -18.43 67.86
N LEU A 14 15.16 -17.41 68.06
CA LEU A 14 15.20 -16.24 67.19
C LEU A 14 15.64 -16.60 65.76
N LEU A 15 16.69 -17.41 65.60
CA LEU A 15 17.14 -17.84 64.27
C LEU A 15 16.07 -18.66 63.53
N VAL A 16 15.39 -19.57 64.22
CA VAL A 16 14.31 -20.38 63.64
C VAL A 16 13.12 -19.51 63.21
N SER A 17 12.71 -18.55 64.05
CA SER A 17 11.59 -17.65 63.70
C SER A 17 11.91 -16.74 62.50
N VAL A 18 13.15 -16.24 62.37
CA VAL A 18 13.60 -15.48 61.20
C VAL A 18 13.60 -16.32 59.93
N VAL A 19 14.08 -17.57 59.99
CA VAL A 19 14.08 -18.48 58.84
C VAL A 19 12.67 -18.78 58.36
N ILE A 20 11.74 -19.06 59.28
CA ILE A 20 10.33 -19.31 58.94
C ILE A 20 9.68 -18.07 58.32
N GLY A 21 9.95 -16.88 58.88
CA GLY A 21 9.48 -15.61 58.34
C GLY A 21 9.99 -15.34 56.92
N LEU A 22 11.28 -15.58 56.67
CA LEU A 22 11.87 -15.44 55.33
C LEU A 22 11.30 -16.45 54.32
N LEU A 23 11.07 -17.70 54.74
CA LEU A 23 10.44 -18.71 53.88
C LEU A 23 9.01 -18.32 53.49
N ALA A 24 8.22 -17.80 54.44
CA ALA A 24 6.88 -17.30 54.17
C ALA A 24 6.90 -16.13 53.17
N LEU A 25 7.83 -15.18 53.34
CA LEU A 25 8.01 -14.05 52.43
C LEU A 25 8.43 -14.49 51.02
N VAL A 26 9.35 -15.44 50.89
CA VAL A 26 9.77 -16.00 49.60
C VAL A 26 8.61 -16.70 48.91
N PHE A 27 7.81 -17.47 49.65
CA PHE A 27 6.65 -18.15 49.08
C PHE A 27 5.60 -17.15 48.59
N ALA A 28 5.29 -16.13 49.39
CA ALA A 28 4.36 -15.07 49.01
C ALA A 28 4.84 -14.29 47.77
N THR A 29 6.12 -13.88 47.73
CA THR A 29 6.68 -13.17 46.57
C THR A 29 6.69 -14.02 45.30
N ARG A 30 6.98 -15.33 45.39
CA ARG A 30 6.89 -16.24 44.24
C ARG A 30 5.48 -16.36 43.69
N LEU A 31 4.47 -16.45 44.56
CA LEU A 31 3.07 -16.49 44.13
C LEU A 31 2.66 -15.21 43.40
N ILE A 32 3.01 -14.04 43.96
CA ILE A 32 2.67 -12.74 43.37
C ILE A 32 3.39 -12.54 42.03
N THR A 33 4.69 -12.81 41.98
CA THR A 33 5.49 -12.66 40.74
C THR A 33 5.03 -13.61 39.64
N GLY A 34 4.68 -14.85 39.97
CA GLY A 34 4.08 -15.77 39.01
C GLY A 34 2.71 -15.30 38.50
N ALA A 35 1.87 -14.75 39.39
CA ALA A 35 0.56 -14.21 39.02
C ALA A 35 0.69 -12.98 38.09
N GLU A 36 1.58 -12.05 38.41
CA GLU A 36 1.85 -10.87 37.56
C GLU A 36 2.48 -11.25 36.21
N GLN A 37 3.38 -12.24 36.18
CA GLN A 37 3.93 -12.74 34.91
C GLN A 37 2.86 -13.35 34.01
N ASN A 38 1.98 -14.19 34.58
CA ASN A 38 0.87 -14.78 33.84
C ASN A 38 -0.11 -13.73 33.33
N LYS A 39 -0.42 -12.74 34.19
CA LYS A 39 -1.26 -11.60 33.82
C LYS A 39 -0.64 -10.78 32.70
N ALA A 40 0.64 -10.43 32.78
CA ALA A 40 1.36 -9.69 31.75
C ALA A 40 1.39 -10.44 30.42
N ASN A 41 1.64 -11.76 30.43
CA ASN A 41 1.61 -12.59 29.23
C ASN A 41 0.21 -12.65 28.60
N ALA A 42 -0.83 -12.81 29.42
CA ALA A 42 -2.21 -12.85 28.94
C ALA A 42 -2.67 -11.50 28.36
N LEU A 43 -2.37 -10.39 29.06
CA LEU A 43 -2.67 -9.04 28.58
C LEU A 43 -1.88 -8.71 27.32
N GLY A 44 -0.58 -8.98 27.28
CA GLY A 44 0.25 -8.77 26.09
C GLY A 44 -0.23 -9.58 24.88
N GLY A 45 -0.66 -10.83 25.09
CA GLY A 45 -1.29 -11.63 24.04
C GLY A 45 -2.61 -11.05 23.55
N SER A 46 -3.46 -10.58 24.46
CA SER A 46 -4.72 -9.89 24.12
C SER A 46 -4.47 -8.62 23.31
N ASP A 47 -3.52 -7.78 23.72
CA ASP A 47 -3.20 -6.53 23.04
C ASP A 47 -2.63 -6.80 21.64
N ALA A 48 -1.77 -7.81 21.50
CA ALA A 48 -1.27 -8.25 20.19
C ALA A 48 -2.40 -8.73 19.27
N MET A 49 -3.37 -9.49 19.79
CA MET A 49 -4.53 -9.94 19.01
C MET A 49 -5.44 -8.78 18.60
N GLN A 50 -5.72 -7.83 19.49
CA GLN A 50 -6.56 -6.67 19.17
C GLN A 50 -5.90 -5.80 18.09
N ASN A 51 -4.61 -5.52 18.21
CA ASN A 51 -3.87 -4.79 17.19
C ASN A 51 -3.81 -5.56 15.86
N GLY A 52 -3.64 -6.89 15.91
CA GLY A 52 -3.69 -7.74 14.73
C GLY A 52 -5.05 -7.70 14.02
N MET A 53 -6.15 -7.74 14.77
CA MET A 53 -7.51 -7.61 14.23
C MET A 53 -7.74 -6.24 13.58
N LEU A 54 -7.29 -5.16 14.22
CA LEU A 54 -7.39 -3.81 13.66
C LEU A 54 -6.58 -3.67 12.36
N ALA A 55 -5.35 -4.20 12.34
CA ALA A 55 -4.52 -4.22 11.14
C ALA A 55 -5.19 -5.00 10.00
N MET A 56 -5.75 -6.18 10.30
CA MET A 56 -6.48 -6.99 9.30
C MET A 56 -7.73 -6.28 8.79
N PHE A 57 -8.47 -5.58 9.67
CA PHE A 57 -9.62 -4.78 9.24
C PHE A 57 -9.22 -3.69 8.24
N SER A 58 -8.13 -2.95 8.53
CA SER A 58 -7.60 -1.94 7.60
C SER A 58 -7.21 -2.55 6.26
N ILE A 59 -6.42 -3.64 6.28
CA ILE A 59 -5.99 -4.34 5.06
C ILE A 59 -7.21 -4.83 4.27
N SER A 60 -8.23 -5.36 4.94
CA SER A 60 -9.45 -5.82 4.27
C SER A 60 -10.22 -4.68 3.61
N GLY A 61 -10.26 -3.49 4.23
CA GLY A 61 -10.90 -2.30 3.66
C GLY A 61 -10.17 -1.77 2.43
N ASP A 62 -8.84 -1.75 2.45
CA ASP A 62 -8.03 -1.38 1.29
C ASP A 62 -8.15 -2.42 0.16
N ALA A 63 -8.15 -3.70 0.51
CA ALA A 63 -8.28 -4.80 -0.44
C ALA A 63 -9.64 -4.82 -1.15
N GLN A 64 -10.71 -4.35 -0.49
CA GLN A 64 -12.04 -4.22 -1.11
C GLN A 64 -12.09 -3.13 -2.19
N GLN A 65 -11.26 -2.10 -2.08
CA GLN A 65 -11.17 -1.02 -3.08
C GLN A 65 -10.15 -1.31 -4.19
N ALA A 66 -9.23 -2.25 -3.94
CA ALA A 66 -8.23 -2.67 -4.91
C ALA A 66 -8.89 -3.08 -6.25
N GLY A 67 -8.30 -2.62 -7.35
CA GLY A 67 -8.78 -2.86 -8.69
C GLY A 67 -9.89 -1.93 -9.18
N TYR A 68 -10.38 -1.00 -8.34
CA TYR A 68 -11.32 0.02 -8.81
C TYR A 68 -10.71 0.81 -9.98
N GLY A 69 -11.43 0.90 -11.11
CA GLY A 69 -10.91 1.53 -12.33
C GLY A 69 -9.84 0.73 -13.11
N LEU A 70 -9.47 -0.48 -12.65
CA LEU A 70 -8.52 -1.38 -13.33
C LEU A 70 -9.23 -2.63 -13.88
N ASN A 71 -10.39 -2.42 -14.50
CA ASN A 71 -11.29 -3.49 -14.94
C ASN A 71 -11.18 -3.86 -16.43
N ASP A 72 -10.22 -3.27 -17.16
CA ASP A 72 -9.96 -3.61 -18.56
C ASP A 72 -8.83 -4.64 -18.69
N ALA A 73 -9.03 -5.63 -19.56
CA ALA A 73 -8.05 -6.68 -19.82
C ALA A 73 -6.75 -6.15 -20.42
N SER A 74 -6.76 -4.99 -21.10
CA SER A 74 -5.53 -4.36 -21.62
C SER A 74 -4.65 -3.76 -20.51
N LEU A 75 -5.22 -3.47 -19.34
CA LEU A 75 -4.51 -2.90 -18.20
C LEU A 75 -3.91 -3.99 -17.30
N ILE A 76 -4.68 -5.06 -17.04
CA ILE A 76 -4.34 -6.06 -16.03
C ILE A 76 -3.04 -6.80 -16.39
N GLY A 77 -2.02 -6.62 -15.55
CA GLY A 77 -0.72 -7.28 -15.71
C GLY A 77 0.15 -6.67 -16.81
N CYS A 78 -0.22 -5.49 -17.33
CA CYS A 78 0.62 -4.75 -18.27
C CYS A 78 1.89 -4.25 -17.57
N ASN A 79 3.02 -4.30 -18.27
CA ASN A 79 4.27 -3.78 -17.72
C ASN A 79 4.24 -2.24 -17.79
N THR A 80 4.24 -1.59 -16.64
CA THR A 80 3.91 -0.17 -16.54
C THR A 80 5.16 0.68 -16.44
N ARG A 81 5.26 1.67 -17.33
CA ARG A 81 6.20 2.78 -17.23
C ARG A 81 5.57 3.85 -16.37
N PHE A 82 6.20 4.09 -15.23
CA PHE A 82 5.72 5.04 -14.24
C PHE A 82 6.90 5.89 -13.78
N SER A 83 6.64 7.18 -13.61
CA SER A 83 7.58 8.14 -13.06
C SER A 83 6.91 8.83 -11.88
N ASP A 84 7.65 9.04 -10.80
CA ASP A 84 7.20 9.85 -9.67
C ASP A 84 8.33 10.73 -9.16
N THR A 85 8.14 12.04 -9.19
CA THR A 85 9.08 12.99 -8.59
C THR A 85 9.13 12.91 -7.06
N GLY A 86 8.11 12.32 -6.43
CA GLY A 86 8.05 12.00 -5.00
C GLY A 86 8.80 10.72 -4.61
N GLY A 87 9.38 9.99 -5.57
CA GLY A 87 10.20 8.81 -5.31
C GLY A 87 9.44 7.51 -5.06
N TYR A 88 8.12 7.48 -5.27
CA TYR A 88 7.39 6.21 -5.26
C TYR A 88 7.82 5.36 -6.46
N ALA A 89 8.04 4.07 -6.23
CA ALA A 89 8.25 3.08 -7.27
C ALA A 89 7.13 2.05 -7.19
N MET A 90 6.63 1.62 -8.36
CA MET A 90 5.65 0.54 -8.41
C MET A 90 6.25 -0.77 -7.90
N ALA A 91 5.38 -1.66 -7.43
CA ALA A 91 5.75 -2.98 -6.96
C ALA A 91 6.35 -3.80 -8.11
N PRO A 92 7.59 -4.29 -7.98
CA PRO A 92 8.19 -5.17 -8.97
C PRO A 92 7.58 -6.57 -8.92
N ALA A 93 7.55 -7.24 -10.07
CA ALA A 93 7.28 -8.66 -10.20
C ALA A 93 8.24 -9.30 -11.19
N ALA A 94 8.60 -10.56 -10.97
CA ALA A 94 9.41 -11.32 -11.91
C ALA A 94 8.56 -11.89 -13.05
N ARG A 95 8.96 -11.68 -14.31
CA ARG A 95 8.41 -12.34 -15.49
C ARG A 95 9.54 -13.00 -16.26
N GLY A 96 9.77 -14.28 -16.00
CA GLY A 96 10.97 -14.97 -16.48
C GLY A 96 12.23 -14.35 -15.88
N ALA A 97 13.20 -13.96 -16.72
CA ALA A 97 14.43 -13.30 -16.28
C ALA A 97 14.32 -11.77 -16.14
N ALA A 98 13.17 -11.18 -16.46
CA ALA A 98 12.96 -9.73 -16.42
C ALA A 98 12.15 -9.29 -15.19
N THR A 99 12.48 -8.13 -14.64
CA THR A 99 11.64 -7.42 -13.67
C THR A 99 10.65 -6.54 -14.42
N VAL A 100 9.36 -6.71 -14.11
CA VAL A 100 8.26 -5.91 -14.65
C VAL A 100 7.52 -5.21 -13.52
N TYR A 101 6.76 -4.17 -13.86
CA TYR A 101 5.90 -3.44 -12.93
C TYR A 101 4.44 -3.63 -13.34
N PRO A 102 3.80 -4.73 -12.91
CA PRO A 102 2.45 -5.06 -13.37
C PRO A 102 1.43 -4.08 -12.80
N LEU A 103 0.60 -3.50 -13.65
CA LEU A 103 -0.62 -2.83 -13.20
C LEU A 103 -1.67 -3.90 -12.89
N ALA A 104 -1.77 -4.29 -11.64
CA ALA A 104 -2.72 -5.31 -11.18
C ALA A 104 -3.38 -4.86 -9.87
N PRO A 105 -4.63 -5.27 -9.57
CA PRO A 105 -5.29 -4.88 -8.32
C PRO A 105 -4.44 -5.14 -7.07
N VAL A 106 -3.73 -6.28 -7.06
CA VAL A 106 -2.86 -6.70 -5.96
C VAL A 106 -1.54 -7.21 -6.53
N VAL A 107 -0.43 -6.74 -5.95
CA VAL A 107 0.91 -7.28 -6.19
C VAL A 107 1.49 -7.72 -4.86
N ILE A 108 1.89 -8.99 -4.77
CA ILE A 108 2.48 -9.59 -3.58
C ILE A 108 3.95 -9.85 -3.85
N GLU A 109 4.80 -9.22 -3.06
CA GLU A 109 6.25 -9.39 -3.11
C GLU A 109 6.69 -10.25 -1.93
N SER A 110 7.37 -11.36 -2.23
CA SER A 110 7.91 -12.20 -1.19
C SER A 110 9.08 -11.52 -0.48
N GLY A 111 9.03 -11.47 0.85
CA GLY A 111 10.13 -11.04 1.71
C GLY A 111 11.17 -12.14 1.95
N GLY A 112 10.97 -13.34 1.40
CA GLY A 112 11.79 -14.52 1.66
C GLY A 112 11.69 -14.95 3.12
N ALA A 113 12.75 -14.70 3.91
CA ALA A 113 12.75 -14.94 5.35
C ALA A 113 12.17 -13.76 6.15
N GLY A 114 11.98 -12.60 5.52
CA GLY A 114 11.34 -11.41 6.10
C GLY A 114 9.83 -11.35 5.80
N PRO A 115 9.14 -10.28 6.25
CA PRO A 115 7.73 -10.09 5.95
C PRO A 115 7.51 -9.81 4.46
N ASP A 116 6.43 -10.38 3.91
CA ASP A 116 5.98 -10.08 2.56
C ASP A 116 5.41 -8.67 2.47
N ARG A 117 5.47 -8.07 1.28
CA ARG A 117 4.86 -6.77 0.99
C ARG A 117 3.66 -6.97 0.07
N ILE A 118 2.51 -6.44 0.49
CA ILE A 118 1.29 -6.41 -0.32
C ILE A 118 1.09 -4.98 -0.79
N THR A 119 1.02 -4.79 -2.11
CA THR A 119 0.70 -3.51 -2.74
C THR A 119 -0.67 -3.60 -3.39
N LEU A 120 -1.53 -2.63 -3.10
CA LEU A 120 -2.90 -2.57 -3.60
C LEU A 120 -3.02 -1.34 -4.52
N TYR A 121 -3.47 -1.55 -5.75
CA TYR A 121 -3.70 -0.47 -6.71
C TYR A 121 -5.18 -0.24 -6.92
N ALA A 122 -5.60 1.01 -6.86
CA ALA A 122 -6.96 1.45 -7.16
C ALA A 122 -6.90 2.82 -7.84
N GLY A 123 -7.79 3.05 -8.80
CA GLY A 123 -8.09 4.38 -9.31
C GLY A 123 -8.98 5.15 -8.34
N SER A 124 -9.04 6.47 -8.53
CA SER A 124 -9.83 7.39 -7.68
C SER A 124 -10.94 8.13 -8.45
N SER A 125 -11.10 7.86 -9.74
CA SER A 125 -12.10 8.56 -10.57
C SER A 125 -13.51 8.09 -10.24
N MET A 126 -14.34 8.98 -9.68
CA MET A 126 -15.70 8.67 -9.23
C MET A 126 -16.67 8.25 -10.34
N SER A 127 -16.40 8.61 -11.59
CA SER A 127 -17.34 8.42 -12.70
C SER A 127 -17.05 7.19 -13.56
N GLY A 128 -15.86 6.59 -13.44
CA GLY A 128 -15.38 5.67 -14.47
C GLY A 128 -15.29 6.38 -15.82
N THR A 129 -14.11 6.86 -16.18
CA THR A 129 -13.90 7.55 -17.46
C THR A 129 -14.13 6.57 -18.61
N GLY A 130 -14.83 7.02 -19.65
CA GLY A 130 -14.89 6.28 -20.90
C GLY A 130 -13.51 6.29 -21.55
N THR A 131 -13.04 5.13 -22.01
CA THR A 131 -11.72 5.04 -22.66
C THR A 131 -11.66 5.90 -23.93
N LEU A 132 -10.51 6.52 -24.20
CA LEU A 132 -10.28 7.26 -25.44
C LEU A 132 -9.30 6.50 -26.29
N ARG A 133 -9.53 6.41 -27.60
CA ARG A 133 -8.58 5.74 -28.49
C ARG A 133 -7.58 6.75 -29.02
N VAL A 134 -6.30 6.40 -28.94
CA VAL A 134 -5.21 7.21 -29.50
C VAL A 134 -5.27 7.09 -31.02
N THR A 135 -5.40 8.21 -31.72
CA THR A 135 -5.58 8.24 -33.19
C THR A 135 -4.32 8.56 -33.95
N GLY A 136 -3.37 9.27 -33.33
CA GLY A 136 -2.04 9.55 -33.88
C GLY A 136 -0.99 8.54 -33.45
N ASN A 137 0.09 8.41 -34.22
CA ASN A 137 1.28 7.70 -33.74
C ASN A 137 1.92 8.53 -32.62
N TYR A 138 2.07 7.93 -31.45
CA TYR A 138 2.81 8.53 -30.34
C TYR A 138 4.25 8.01 -30.36
N ILE A 139 5.20 8.90 -30.66
CA ILE A 139 6.63 8.60 -30.73
C ILE A 139 7.36 9.62 -29.82
N GLY A 140 6.99 9.62 -28.54
CA GLY A 140 7.47 10.60 -27.56
C GLY A 140 6.79 11.97 -27.65
N GLY A 141 7.20 12.86 -26.74
CA GLY A 141 6.60 14.19 -26.57
C GLY A 141 5.42 14.21 -25.60
N THR A 142 4.67 15.32 -25.59
CA THR A 142 3.70 15.61 -24.52
C THR A 142 2.24 15.50 -24.96
N ARG A 143 1.95 15.22 -26.24
CA ARG A 143 0.59 15.25 -26.79
C ARG A 143 0.16 13.87 -27.27
N LEU A 144 -1.07 13.48 -26.94
CA LEU A 144 -1.74 12.31 -27.50
C LEU A 144 -3.03 12.75 -28.18
N ASP A 145 -3.10 12.56 -29.50
CA ASP A 145 -4.33 12.78 -30.26
C ASP A 145 -5.33 11.66 -30.00
N VAL A 146 -6.58 12.03 -29.75
CA VAL A 146 -7.65 11.09 -29.40
C VAL A 146 -8.83 11.16 -30.39
N ASP A 147 -9.71 10.17 -30.34
CA ASP A 147 -10.82 10.01 -31.28
C ASP A 147 -12.05 10.87 -30.99
N ARG A 148 -12.18 11.39 -29.76
CA ARG A 148 -13.34 12.19 -29.32
C ARG A 148 -12.99 13.15 -28.20
N ILE A 149 -13.97 13.98 -27.83
CA ILE A 149 -13.84 14.93 -26.70
C ILE A 149 -13.45 14.13 -25.43
N PRO A 150 -12.37 14.52 -24.72
CA PRO A 150 -11.94 13.87 -23.48
C PRO A 150 -12.89 14.15 -22.30
N TYR A 151 -14.13 13.66 -22.39
CA TYR A 151 -15.14 13.85 -21.36
C TYR A 151 -14.77 13.06 -20.10
N GLY A 152 -14.75 13.74 -18.94
CA GLY A 152 -14.37 13.15 -17.66
C GLY A 152 -12.86 13.14 -17.39
N PHE A 153 -12.05 13.65 -18.31
CA PHE A 153 -10.61 13.84 -18.14
C PHE A 153 -10.34 15.30 -17.75
N ASN A 154 -9.80 15.53 -16.56
CA ASN A 154 -9.54 16.86 -16.02
C ASN A 154 -8.05 17.11 -15.84
N LEU A 155 -7.68 18.39 -15.73
CA LEU A 155 -6.31 18.77 -15.38
C LEU A 155 -5.91 18.13 -14.04
N GLY A 156 -4.78 17.42 -14.04
CA GLY A 156 -4.25 16.75 -12.86
C GLY A 156 -4.70 15.30 -12.67
N ASP A 157 -5.63 14.80 -13.49
CA ASP A 157 -6.03 13.40 -13.44
C ASP A 157 -4.88 12.47 -13.85
N VAL A 158 -4.75 11.33 -13.18
CA VAL A 158 -3.78 10.30 -13.52
C VAL A 158 -4.46 9.29 -14.42
N VAL A 159 -3.90 9.11 -15.60
CA VAL A 159 -4.42 8.26 -16.67
C VAL A 159 -3.43 7.16 -16.99
N VAL A 160 -3.95 6.06 -17.51
CA VAL A 160 -3.12 4.97 -18.05
C VAL A 160 -3.28 4.96 -19.56
N VAL A 161 -2.16 4.96 -20.28
CA VAL A 161 -2.12 4.68 -21.70
C VAL A 161 -1.67 3.23 -21.89
N ALA A 162 -2.53 2.41 -22.46
CA ALA A 162 -2.28 0.99 -22.66
C ALA A 162 -2.46 0.61 -24.13
N PRO A 163 -1.65 -0.32 -24.65
CA PRO A 163 -1.85 -0.87 -25.98
C PRO A 163 -3.08 -1.81 -25.97
N ASP A 164 -3.85 -1.82 -27.06
CA ASP A 164 -5.08 -2.64 -27.17
C ASP A 164 -4.76 -4.15 -27.26
N ASN A 165 -3.53 -4.51 -27.61
CA ASN A 165 -3.05 -5.88 -27.65
C ASN A 165 -2.59 -6.35 -26.27
N VAL A 166 -3.50 -7.02 -25.56
CA VAL A 166 -3.28 -7.63 -24.25
C VAL A 166 -1.98 -8.45 -24.20
N GLY A 167 -1.13 -8.15 -23.22
CA GLY A 167 0.08 -8.93 -22.93
C GLY A 167 1.28 -8.65 -23.83
N ASN A 168 1.18 -7.73 -24.79
CA ASN A 168 2.28 -7.37 -25.67
C ASN A 168 2.46 -5.84 -25.73
N GLY A 169 3.51 -5.34 -25.09
CA GLY A 169 3.81 -3.91 -25.01
C GLY A 169 3.78 -3.37 -23.58
N ASP A 170 4.42 -2.23 -23.38
CA ASP A 170 4.45 -1.52 -22.10
C ASP A 170 3.28 -0.53 -22.04
N CYS A 171 2.64 -0.44 -20.88
CA CYS A 171 1.70 0.64 -20.57
C CYS A 171 2.46 1.82 -19.98
N ALA A 172 1.84 2.99 -19.96
CA ALA A 172 2.39 4.17 -19.31
C ALA A 172 1.36 4.83 -18.40
N LEU A 173 1.78 5.19 -17.20
CA LEU A 173 1.05 6.06 -16.31
C LEU A 173 1.53 7.50 -16.50
N ALA A 174 0.59 8.42 -16.63
CA ALA A 174 0.89 9.84 -16.75
C ALA A 174 -0.23 10.69 -16.15
N GLN A 175 0.06 11.96 -15.95
CA GLN A 175 -0.86 12.93 -15.42
C GLN A 175 -1.27 13.93 -16.51
N ILE A 176 -2.56 14.27 -16.58
CA ILE A 176 -3.06 15.24 -17.53
C ILE A 176 -2.52 16.62 -17.18
N SER A 177 -1.81 17.22 -18.13
CA SER A 177 -1.08 18.48 -17.94
C SER A 177 -1.78 19.71 -18.51
N ALA A 178 -2.90 19.54 -19.21
CA ALA A 178 -3.71 20.62 -19.75
C ALA A 178 -5.18 20.25 -19.66
N ASP A 179 -6.02 21.23 -19.34
CA ASP A 179 -7.47 21.05 -19.20
C ASP A 179 -8.13 20.77 -20.57
N PRO A 180 -8.64 19.54 -20.81
CA PRO A 180 -9.24 19.19 -22.10
C PRO A 180 -10.56 19.90 -22.38
N SER A 181 -11.24 20.42 -21.35
CA SER A 181 -12.51 21.16 -21.52
C SER A 181 -12.34 22.49 -22.25
N LYS A 182 -11.09 23.00 -22.31
CA LYS A 182 -10.73 24.25 -23.00
C LYS A 182 -10.42 24.06 -24.49
N LEU A 183 -10.48 22.84 -24.99
CA LEU A 183 -10.25 22.56 -26.40
C LEU A 183 -11.39 23.10 -27.26
N ALA A 184 -11.06 23.51 -28.48
CA ALA A 184 -12.09 23.86 -29.47
C ALA A 184 -12.97 22.64 -29.75
N ALA A 185 -14.27 22.87 -29.91
CA ALA A 185 -15.22 21.81 -30.23
C ALA A 185 -14.90 21.15 -31.58
N PRO A 186 -15.30 19.88 -31.80
CA PRO A 186 -15.20 19.23 -33.10
C PRO A 186 -15.80 20.12 -34.21
N PRO A 187 -15.16 20.20 -35.40
CA PRO A 187 -14.21 19.24 -35.98
C PRO A 187 -12.73 19.47 -35.64
N ALA A 188 -12.39 20.38 -34.72
CA ALA A 188 -11.01 20.54 -34.27
C ALA A 188 -10.48 19.22 -33.65
N GLN A 189 -9.20 18.92 -33.90
CA GLN A 189 -8.55 17.71 -33.37
C GLN A 189 -8.57 17.73 -31.83
N GLN A 190 -9.08 16.64 -31.25
CA GLN A 190 -9.10 16.43 -29.80
C GLN A 190 -7.81 15.74 -29.35
N PHE A 191 -7.32 16.08 -28.17
CA PHE A 191 -6.07 15.55 -27.64
C PHE A 191 -6.01 15.66 -26.12
N VAL A 192 -5.10 14.90 -25.51
CA VAL A 192 -4.69 15.09 -24.12
C VAL A 192 -3.21 15.40 -24.06
N MET A 193 -2.79 16.08 -22.99
CA MET A 193 -1.40 16.49 -22.79
C MET A 193 -0.84 15.87 -21.51
N VAL A 194 0.43 15.47 -21.54
CA VAL A 194 1.19 14.84 -20.44
C VAL A 194 2.55 15.52 -20.26
N ALA A 195 2.56 16.85 -20.39
CA ALA A 195 3.77 17.65 -20.20
C ALA A 195 4.33 17.54 -18.78
N GLY A 196 5.65 17.47 -18.67
CA GLY A 196 6.35 17.55 -17.39
C GLY A 196 6.28 18.95 -16.79
N GLY A 197 6.67 19.07 -15.52
CA GLY A 197 6.74 20.34 -14.81
C GLY A 197 6.56 20.15 -13.31
N ALA A 198 6.87 21.18 -12.53
CA ALA A 198 6.81 21.12 -11.06
C ALA A 198 5.40 20.81 -10.51
N GLY A 199 4.34 21.09 -11.28
CA GLY A 199 2.96 20.79 -10.93
C GLY A 199 2.47 19.38 -11.33
N PHE A 200 3.26 18.60 -12.07
CA PHE A 200 2.85 17.30 -12.61
C PHE A 200 3.76 16.19 -12.10
N ARG A 201 3.45 15.70 -10.90
CA ARG A 201 4.25 14.73 -10.13
C ARG A 201 4.61 13.47 -10.93
N TYR A 202 3.68 13.00 -11.78
CA TYR A 202 3.82 11.73 -12.49
C TYR A 202 4.33 11.85 -13.93
N ASN A 203 4.68 13.07 -14.38
CA ASN A 203 5.14 13.30 -15.74
C ASN A 203 6.64 13.51 -15.81
N SER A 204 7.30 12.79 -16.71
CA SER A 204 8.70 13.01 -17.09
C SER A 204 8.85 13.84 -18.38
N GLY A 205 7.74 14.28 -19.00
CA GLY A 205 7.72 15.01 -20.27
C GLY A 205 7.55 14.12 -21.51
N ALA A 206 7.52 12.80 -21.34
CA ALA A 206 7.08 11.82 -22.32
C ALA A 206 6.61 10.55 -21.59
N LEU A 207 5.84 9.68 -22.26
CA LEU A 207 5.36 8.44 -21.66
C LEU A 207 6.47 7.39 -21.53
N GLY A 208 7.44 7.39 -22.46
CA GLY A 208 8.47 6.36 -22.58
C GLY A 208 8.18 5.36 -23.72
N PRO A 209 7.10 4.56 -23.66
CA PRO A 209 6.75 3.66 -24.75
C PRO A 209 6.12 4.42 -25.92
N ASN A 210 6.23 3.83 -27.11
CA ASN A 210 5.60 4.34 -28.32
C ASN A 210 4.27 3.62 -28.55
N PHE A 211 3.28 4.35 -29.03
CA PHE A 211 1.96 3.80 -29.35
C PHE A 211 1.64 4.01 -30.82
N THR A 212 1.18 2.96 -31.49
CA THR A 212 0.75 3.05 -32.89
C THR A 212 -0.67 3.61 -32.95
N ALA A 213 -0.93 4.44 -33.94
CA ALA A 213 -2.24 5.01 -34.23
C ALA A 213 -3.33 3.92 -34.23
N GLY A 214 -4.38 4.13 -33.44
CA GLY A 214 -5.54 3.25 -33.33
C GLY A 214 -5.31 1.98 -32.52
N MET A 215 -4.11 1.74 -31.99
CA MET A 215 -3.72 0.52 -31.26
C MET A 215 -3.47 0.76 -29.77
N ALA A 216 -3.89 1.89 -29.24
CA ALA A 216 -3.77 2.21 -27.82
C ALA A 216 -4.96 3.01 -27.33
N ARG A 217 -5.23 2.89 -26.04
CA ARG A 217 -6.30 3.57 -25.33
C ARG A 217 -5.79 4.27 -24.09
N ILE A 218 -6.47 5.35 -23.76
CA ILE A 218 -6.30 6.12 -22.54
C ILE A 218 -7.48 5.80 -21.63
N PHE A 219 -7.16 5.45 -20.39
CA PHE A 219 -8.07 5.11 -19.31
C PHE A 219 -8.03 6.22 -18.27
#